data_AF-A0A357NAE9-F1
#
_entry.id   AF-A0A357NAE9-F1
#
_cell.length_a   1.000
_cell.length_b   1.000
_cell.length_c   1.000
_cell.angle_alpha   90.00
_cell.angle_beta   90.00
_cell.angle_gamma   90.00
#
_symmetry.space_group_name_H-M   'P 1'
#
loop_
_entity.id
_entity.type
_entity.pdbx_description
1 polymer ?
#
loop_
_entity_poly.entity_id
_entity_poly.type
_entity_poly.pdbx_seq_one_letter_code
_entity_poly.pdbx_strand_id
1 'polypeptide(L)'
;MSWPLIEKVKRQLNREIGTVYKAPGSALPVALLYPNTYSLGMSNLGFLTIYHHLNLRSDVMCERFFLPDHHDLAEYTRTNSTLFSYEHQLPLAGFSVVGAALSFELDYVNFLKMLALGKIPLPAAERDESHPLVIAGGPAATFNPEPLADFVDAFIIGEGEETVQRVIDAYQAWRAAGEAKSGLRSR
;
A
#
# COMPACT_ATOMS: atom_id res chain seq x y z
N MET A 1 1.24 -9.92 16.56
CA MET A 1 2.22 -9.98 15.47
C MET A 1 3.35 -10.93 15.87
N SER A 2 3.87 -11.71 14.91
CA SER A 2 4.97 -12.67 15.16
C SER A 2 6.33 -11.97 15.32
N TRP A 3 7.05 -12.33 16.39
CA TRP A 3 8.39 -11.79 16.68
C TRP A 3 9.44 -12.14 15.61
N PRO A 4 9.56 -13.39 15.14
CA PRO A 4 10.45 -13.74 14.03
C PRO A 4 10.28 -12.86 12.78
N LEU A 5 9.03 -12.54 12.40
CA LEU A 5 8.74 -11.67 11.24
C LEU A 5 9.22 -10.24 11.49
N ILE A 6 8.89 -9.69 12.67
CA ILE A 6 9.32 -8.37 13.11
C ILE A 6 10.84 -8.23 13.08
N GLU A 7 11.54 -9.22 13.64
CA GLU A 7 13.00 -9.21 13.74
C GLU A 7 13.66 -9.29 12.35
N LYS A 8 13.12 -10.10 11.44
CA LYS A 8 13.59 -10.18 10.06
C LYS A 8 13.53 -8.83 9.36
N VAL A 9 12.40 -8.13 9.45
CA VAL A 9 12.22 -6.79 8.85
C VAL A 9 13.16 -5.77 9.48
N LYS A 10 13.33 -5.76 10.81
CA LYS A 10 14.33 -4.89 11.47
C LYS A 10 15.74 -5.11 10.94
N ARG A 11 16.16 -6.36 10.76
CA ARG A 11 17.48 -6.66 10.20
C ARG A 11 17.65 -6.19 8.75
N GLN A 12 16.59 -6.25 7.94
CA GLN A 12 16.62 -5.73 6.58
C GLN A 12 16.80 -4.21 6.58
N LEU A 13 15.96 -3.49 7.34
CA LEU A 13 16.04 -2.03 7.43
C LEU A 13 17.35 -1.52 8.03
N ASN A 14 17.93 -2.23 9.00
CA ASN A 14 19.24 -1.87 9.57
C ASN A 14 20.40 -1.89 8.55
N ARG A 15 20.20 -2.54 7.39
CA ARG A 15 21.16 -2.59 6.29
C ARG A 15 20.80 -1.64 5.15
N GLU A 16 19.64 -0.99 5.23
CA GLU A 16 19.12 -0.09 4.20
C GLU A 16 19.61 1.34 4.43
N ILE A 17 19.73 2.10 3.35
CA ILE A 17 19.95 3.55 3.36
C ILE A 17 18.75 4.19 2.67
N GLY A 18 18.23 5.29 3.25
CA GLY A 18 17.13 6.05 2.66
C GLY A 18 15.74 5.75 3.23
N THR A 19 15.64 4.88 4.24
CA THR A 19 14.40 4.69 5.01
C THR A 19 14.00 6.00 5.68
N VAL A 20 12.77 6.46 5.45
CA VAL A 20 12.22 7.66 6.07
C VAL A 20 11.31 7.26 7.24
N TYR A 21 11.53 7.88 8.40
CA TYR A 21 10.70 7.72 9.59
C TYR A 21 9.99 9.04 9.91
N LYS A 22 8.66 8.97 10.03
CA LYS A 22 7.82 10.06 10.56
C LYS A 22 7.01 9.54 11.74
N ALA A 23 6.76 10.39 12.73
CA ALA A 23 6.06 9.99 13.93
C ALA A 23 4.62 9.50 13.59
N PRO A 24 4.23 8.28 13.99
CA PRO A 24 2.87 7.81 13.77
C PRO A 24 1.83 8.76 14.36
N GLY A 25 0.75 9.04 13.60
CA GLY A 25 -0.32 9.95 14.00
C GLY A 25 -0.05 11.44 13.73
N SER A 26 1.13 11.81 13.23
CA SER A 26 1.45 13.22 12.90
C SER A 26 0.99 13.67 11.50
N ALA A 27 0.64 12.71 10.63
CA ALA A 27 0.40 12.93 9.21
C ALA A 27 -0.55 11.85 8.66
N LEU A 28 -1.06 12.04 7.44
CA LEU A 28 -1.90 11.06 6.73
C LEU A 28 -1.11 9.76 6.51
N PRO A 29 -1.53 8.61 7.09
CA PRO A 29 -0.84 7.35 6.89
C PRO A 29 -1.19 6.76 5.51
N VAL A 30 -0.16 6.63 4.66
CA VAL A 30 -0.24 6.02 3.32
C VAL A 30 0.59 4.73 3.29
N ALA A 31 -0.04 3.63 2.92
CA ALA A 31 0.63 2.35 2.69
C ALA A 31 0.97 2.22 1.21
N LEU A 32 2.25 2.05 0.89
CA LEU A 32 2.72 1.82 -0.48
C LEU A 32 3.13 0.35 -0.63
N LEU A 33 2.33 -0.40 -1.37
CA LEU A 33 2.48 -1.83 -1.58
C LEU A 33 3.29 -2.08 -2.86
N TYR A 34 4.30 -2.92 -2.73
CA TYR A 34 4.92 -3.60 -3.85
C TYR A 34 4.56 -5.09 -3.80
N PRO A 35 3.74 -5.62 -4.72
CA PRO A 35 3.27 -7.02 -4.70
C PRO A 35 4.30 -8.07 -5.06
N ASN A 36 5.52 -7.89 -4.58
CA ASN A 36 6.62 -8.81 -4.74
C ASN A 36 7.55 -8.74 -3.53
N THR A 37 8.62 -9.52 -3.56
CA THR A 37 9.59 -9.59 -2.46
C THR A 37 10.26 -8.22 -2.23
N TYR A 38 10.69 -8.00 -0.98
CA TYR A 38 11.44 -6.80 -0.59
C TYR A 38 12.62 -6.50 -1.53
N SER A 39 13.43 -7.49 -1.87
CA SER A 39 14.59 -7.28 -2.74
C SER A 39 14.23 -6.77 -4.13
N LEU A 40 13.12 -7.25 -4.70
CA LEU A 40 12.66 -6.80 -6.02
C LEU A 40 12.06 -5.39 -5.95
N GLY A 41 11.32 -5.08 -4.90
CA GLY A 41 10.78 -3.73 -4.71
C GLY A 41 11.85 -2.69 -4.42
N MET A 42 12.89 -3.05 -3.66
CA MET A 42 14.07 -2.21 -3.46
C MET A 42 14.93 -2.06 -4.72
N SER A 43 14.68 -2.84 -5.77
CA SER A 43 15.31 -2.70 -7.09
C SER A 43 14.40 -1.97 -8.09
N ASN A 44 13.23 -1.50 -7.67
CA ASN A 44 12.27 -0.83 -8.54
C ASN A 44 12.33 0.69 -8.31
N LEU A 45 12.95 1.40 -9.26
CA LEU A 45 13.15 2.85 -9.15
C LEU A 45 11.81 3.61 -9.13
N GLY A 46 10.81 3.20 -9.91
CA GLY A 46 9.50 3.84 -9.92
C GLY A 46 8.81 3.77 -8.56
N PHE A 47 8.80 2.58 -7.95
CA PHE A 47 8.27 2.38 -6.60
C PHE A 47 9.00 3.24 -5.55
N LEU A 48 10.33 3.26 -5.57
CA LEU A 48 11.14 4.07 -4.65
C LEU A 48 10.96 5.57 -4.87
N THR A 49 10.73 6.00 -6.12
CA THR A 49 10.48 7.40 -6.47
C THR A 49 9.14 7.87 -5.91
N ILE A 50 8.08 7.06 -6.04
CA ILE A 50 6.78 7.35 -5.39
C ILE A 50 6.92 7.41 -3.86
N TYR A 51 7.60 6.43 -3.26
CA TYR A 51 7.89 6.43 -1.81
C TYR A 51 8.60 7.71 -1.37
N HIS A 52 9.60 8.15 -2.13
CA HIS A 52 10.35 9.37 -1.86
C HIS A 52 9.45 10.61 -1.97
N HIS A 53 8.71 10.77 -3.07
CA HIS A 53 7.83 11.93 -3.29
C HIS A 53 6.72 12.04 -2.25
N LEU A 54 6.10 10.93 -1.86
CA LEU A 54 5.10 10.93 -0.80
C LEU A 54 5.72 11.38 0.53
N ASN A 55 6.93 10.92 0.82
CA ASN A 55 7.64 11.28 2.05
C ASN A 55 8.29 12.67 2.03
N LEU A 56 8.41 13.34 0.88
CA LEU A 56 8.78 14.75 0.83
C LEU A 56 7.68 15.67 1.40
N ARG A 57 6.42 15.24 1.38
CA ARG A 57 5.33 16.03 1.93
C ARG A 57 5.33 16.01 3.45
N SER A 58 5.15 17.16 4.11
CA SER A 58 5.10 17.21 5.58
C SER A 58 3.83 16.59 6.18
N ASP A 59 2.76 16.47 5.40
CA ASP A 59 1.42 16.01 5.80
C ASP A 59 1.14 14.54 5.49
N VAL A 60 2.11 13.80 4.93
CA VAL A 60 2.00 12.36 4.61
C VAL A 60 3.07 11.56 5.34
N MET A 61 2.68 10.43 5.91
CA MET A 61 3.58 9.36 6.36
C MET A 61 3.39 8.17 5.44
N CYS A 62 4.34 7.95 4.53
CA CYS A 62 4.28 6.83 3.59
C CYS A 62 5.18 5.70 4.08
N GLU A 63 4.61 4.50 4.22
CA GLU A 63 5.31 3.29 4.66
C GLU A 63 5.16 2.16 3.66
N ARG A 64 6.18 1.31 3.56
CA ARG A 64 6.28 0.29 2.52
C ARG A 64 5.79 -1.05 3.02
N PHE A 65 5.18 -1.77 2.09
CA PHE A 65 4.68 -3.12 2.28
C PHE A 65 5.13 -3.98 1.11
N PHE A 66 5.59 -5.20 1.43
CA PHE A 66 6.05 -6.16 0.44
C PHE A 66 5.34 -7.49 0.66
N LEU A 67 5.21 -8.29 -0.41
CA LEU A 67 4.71 -9.64 -0.28
C LEU A 67 5.70 -10.48 0.54
N PRO A 68 5.28 -11.15 1.62
CA PRO A 68 6.15 -12.07 2.34
C PRO A 68 6.57 -13.24 1.45
N ASP A 69 7.80 -13.73 1.63
CA ASP A 69 8.23 -14.94 0.93
C ASP A 69 7.48 -16.19 1.42
N HIS A 70 7.62 -17.31 0.72
CA HIS A 70 6.89 -18.54 1.05
C HIS A 70 7.11 -19.01 2.50
N HIS A 71 8.32 -18.83 3.03
CA HIS A 71 8.63 -19.21 4.41
C HIS A 71 7.89 -18.29 5.40
N ASP A 72 7.94 -16.98 5.18
CA ASP A 72 7.24 -16.01 6.03
C ASP A 72 5.73 -16.14 5.93
N LEU A 73 5.17 -16.45 4.75
CA LEU A 73 3.73 -16.66 4.57
C LEU A 73 3.19 -17.79 5.46
N ALA A 74 3.96 -18.87 5.63
CA ALA A 74 3.61 -19.94 6.54
C ALA A 74 3.52 -19.44 7.99
N GLU A 75 4.44 -18.56 8.39
CA GLU A 75 4.47 -17.94 9.73
C GLU A 75 3.32 -16.94 9.93
N TYR A 76 3.00 -16.11 8.93
CA TYR A 76 1.82 -15.23 8.94
C TYR A 76 0.53 -16.03 9.16
N THR A 77 0.39 -17.15 8.44
CA THR A 77 -0.77 -18.04 8.55
C THR A 77 -0.83 -18.71 9.92
N ARG A 78 0.28 -19.32 10.36
CA ARG A 78 0.40 -20.04 11.64
C ARG A 78 0.09 -19.15 12.84
N THR A 79 0.50 -17.88 12.80
CA THR A 79 0.32 -16.93 13.90
C THR A 79 -0.88 -16.02 13.75
N ASN A 80 -1.64 -16.16 12.65
CA ASN A 80 -2.69 -15.22 12.23
C ASN A 80 -2.22 -13.74 12.31
N SER A 81 -0.95 -13.50 11.97
CA SER A 81 -0.40 -12.15 11.92
C SER A 81 -1.01 -11.38 10.74
N THR A 82 -1.18 -10.07 10.91
CA THR A 82 -1.58 -9.17 9.82
C THR A 82 -0.35 -8.64 9.11
N LEU A 83 -0.47 -8.37 7.81
CA LEU A 83 0.57 -7.69 7.05
C LEU A 83 0.87 -6.33 7.70
N PHE A 84 2.15 -6.03 7.90
CA PHE A 84 2.60 -4.83 8.59
C PHE A 84 3.66 -4.10 7.79
N SER A 85 3.78 -2.80 8.04
CA SER A 85 4.72 -1.93 7.34
C SER A 85 6.17 -2.22 7.72
N TYR A 86 7.09 -1.90 6.82
CA TYR A 86 8.50 -2.12 7.12
C TYR A 86 9.01 -1.16 8.18
N GLU A 87 8.70 0.14 8.04
CA GLU A 87 9.23 1.22 8.87
C GLU A 87 8.84 1.07 10.34
N HIS A 88 7.54 1.11 10.64
CA HIS A 88 7.05 1.10 12.02
C HIS A 88 6.34 -0.19 12.43
N GLN A 89 6.21 -1.17 11.53
CA GLN A 89 5.51 -2.44 11.82
C GLN A 89 4.05 -2.21 12.21
N LEU A 90 3.41 -1.25 11.53
CA LEU A 90 2.01 -0.92 11.69
C LEU A 90 1.14 -1.83 10.81
N PRO A 91 0.00 -2.35 11.33
CA PRO A 91 -0.94 -3.13 10.54
C PRO A 91 -1.42 -2.39 9.29
N LEU A 92 -1.54 -3.09 8.15
CA LEU A 92 -2.00 -2.50 6.89
C LEU A 92 -3.39 -1.86 7.00
N ALA A 93 -4.32 -2.50 7.72
CA ALA A 93 -5.66 -1.96 7.95
C ALA A 93 -5.69 -0.64 8.76
N GLY A 94 -4.58 -0.25 9.41
CA GLY A 94 -4.47 1.01 10.15
C GLY A 94 -4.14 2.24 9.29
N PHE A 95 -3.93 2.06 7.97
CA PHE A 95 -3.63 3.13 7.04
C PHE A 95 -4.91 3.75 6.46
N SER A 96 -4.84 5.00 6.02
CA SER A 96 -5.98 5.72 5.43
C SER A 96 -6.06 5.53 3.92
N VAL A 97 -4.90 5.38 3.28
CA VAL A 97 -4.77 5.13 1.84
C VAL A 97 -3.79 3.97 1.63
N VAL A 98 -4.13 3.07 0.71
CA VAL A 98 -3.32 1.95 0.24
C VAL A 98 -3.07 2.16 -1.25
N GLY A 99 -1.85 2.50 -1.62
CA GLY A 99 -1.41 2.56 -3.02
C GLY A 99 -0.63 1.31 -3.39
N ALA A 100 -0.95 0.67 -4.51
CA ALA A 100 -0.22 -0.49 -5.01
C ALA A 100 0.49 -0.16 -6.33
N ALA A 101 1.79 -0.43 -6.40
CA ALA A 101 2.60 -0.30 -7.62
C ALA A 101 2.68 -1.66 -8.33
N LEU A 102 1.83 -1.87 -9.33
CA LEU A 102 1.72 -3.13 -10.08
C LEU A 102 2.62 -3.06 -11.32
N SER A 103 3.72 -3.81 -11.30
CA SER A 103 4.72 -3.80 -12.37
C SER A 103 4.39 -4.82 -13.45
N PHE A 104 3.82 -5.98 -13.07
CA PHE A 104 3.50 -7.09 -13.97
C PHE A 104 2.13 -7.71 -13.64
N GLU A 105 1.55 -8.47 -14.57
CA GLU A 105 0.22 -9.08 -14.42
C GLU A 105 0.15 -10.07 -13.24
N LEU A 106 1.25 -10.76 -12.92
CA LEU A 106 1.30 -11.66 -11.77
C LEU A 106 1.18 -10.91 -10.44
N ASP A 107 1.48 -9.61 -10.42
CA ASP A 107 1.33 -8.77 -9.24
C ASP A 107 -0.14 -8.64 -8.82
N TYR A 108 -1.10 -8.91 -9.70
CA TYR A 108 -2.54 -8.83 -9.37
C TYR A 108 -2.90 -9.83 -8.29
N VAL A 109 -2.50 -11.09 -8.48
CA VAL A 109 -2.76 -12.16 -7.51
C VAL A 109 -2.01 -11.90 -6.21
N ASN A 110 -0.77 -11.40 -6.30
CA ASN A 110 0.03 -11.07 -5.12
C ASN A 110 -0.55 -9.89 -4.34
N PHE A 111 -1.07 -8.89 -5.04
CA PHE A 111 -1.73 -7.73 -4.45
C PHE A 111 -2.96 -8.16 -3.66
N LEU A 112 -3.83 -9.00 -4.24
CA LEU A 112 -4.99 -9.54 -3.53
C LEU A 112 -4.59 -10.37 -2.30
N LYS A 113 -3.50 -11.16 -2.38
CA LYS A 113 -2.94 -11.85 -1.20
C LYS A 113 -2.51 -10.86 -0.12
N MET A 114 -1.87 -9.74 -0.49
CA MET A 114 -1.45 -8.72 0.46
C MET A 114 -2.63 -8.04 1.15
N LEU A 115 -3.70 -7.71 0.42
CA LEU A 115 -4.94 -7.18 1.01
C LEU A 115 -5.54 -8.17 2.01
N ALA A 116 -5.64 -9.45 1.65
CA ALA A 116 -6.15 -10.50 2.53
C ALA A 116 -5.30 -10.66 3.81
N LEU A 117 -3.97 -10.67 3.68
CA LEU A 117 -3.05 -10.71 4.83
C LEU A 117 -3.18 -9.44 5.71
N GLY A 118 -3.38 -8.29 5.08
CA GLY A 118 -3.63 -7.01 5.73
C GLY A 118 -5.02 -6.85 6.35
N LYS A 119 -5.88 -7.87 6.23
CA LYS A 119 -7.27 -7.85 6.72
C LYS A 119 -8.12 -6.76 6.06
N ILE A 120 -7.86 -6.47 4.79
CA ILE A 120 -8.69 -5.58 3.97
C ILE A 120 -9.63 -6.47 3.12
N PRO A 121 -10.96 -6.26 3.17
CA PRO A 121 -11.90 -6.96 2.30
C PRO A 121 -11.52 -6.80 0.82
N LEU A 122 -11.48 -7.93 0.11
CA LEU A 122 -11.04 -7.93 -1.29
C LEU A 122 -12.02 -7.17 -2.17
N PRO A 123 -13.32 -7.54 -2.23
CA PRO A 123 -14.26 -6.81 -3.06
C PRO A 123 -14.35 -5.38 -2.54
N ALA A 124 -14.16 -4.42 -3.44
CA ALA A 124 -14.30 -3.03 -3.10
C ALA A 124 -15.68 -2.78 -2.47
N ALA A 125 -16.74 -3.37 -3.03
CA ALA A 125 -18.12 -3.28 -2.55
C ALA A 125 -18.30 -3.59 -1.05
N GLU A 126 -17.43 -4.39 -0.43
CA GLU A 126 -17.50 -4.76 0.98
C GLU A 126 -16.76 -3.79 1.92
N ARG A 127 -16.06 -2.78 1.39
CA ARG A 127 -15.35 -1.77 2.17
C ARG A 127 -16.22 -0.55 2.46
N ASP A 128 -16.36 -0.22 3.74
CA ASP A 128 -16.97 1.01 4.25
C ASP A 128 -15.92 2.10 4.57
N GLU A 129 -16.35 3.16 5.27
CA GLU A 129 -15.51 4.30 5.68
C GLU A 129 -14.40 3.94 6.69
N SER A 130 -14.52 2.79 7.37
CA SER A 130 -13.49 2.32 8.29
C SER A 130 -12.30 1.67 7.58
N HIS A 131 -12.44 1.38 6.28
CA HIS A 131 -11.41 0.74 5.47
C HIS A 131 -10.62 1.75 4.62
N PRO A 132 -9.31 1.52 4.38
CA PRO A 132 -8.49 2.41 3.56
C PRO A 132 -9.04 2.56 2.14
N LEU A 133 -8.80 3.72 1.54
CA LEU A 133 -8.95 3.89 0.09
C LEU A 133 -7.84 3.10 -0.61
N VAL A 134 -8.21 2.16 -1.48
CA VAL A 134 -7.27 1.28 -2.20
C VAL A 134 -7.13 1.74 -3.64
N ILE A 135 -5.92 2.11 -4.03
CA ILE A 135 -5.60 2.65 -5.35
C ILE A 135 -4.54 1.76 -5.99
N ALA A 136 -4.75 1.35 -7.24
CA ALA A 136 -3.74 0.62 -8.02
C ALA A 136 -3.14 1.51 -9.10
N GLY A 137 -1.83 1.42 -9.29
CA GLY A 137 -1.12 2.11 -10.37
C GLY A 137 0.05 1.28 -10.86
N GLY A 138 0.87 1.87 -11.73
CA GLY A 138 2.00 1.20 -12.37
C GLY A 138 1.64 0.64 -13.76
N PRO A 139 2.64 0.12 -14.49
CA PRO A 139 2.48 -0.31 -15.88
C PRO A 139 1.36 -1.32 -16.07
N ALA A 140 1.28 -2.36 -15.22
CA ALA A 140 0.28 -3.41 -15.39
C ALA A 140 -1.15 -2.86 -15.20
N ALA A 141 -1.38 -2.10 -14.12
CA ALA A 141 -2.65 -1.41 -13.89
C ALA A 141 -3.02 -0.43 -15.02
N THR A 142 -2.03 0.24 -15.61
CA THR A 142 -2.24 1.17 -16.72
C THR A 142 -2.68 0.45 -17.99
N PHE A 143 -2.06 -0.69 -18.31
CA PHE A 143 -2.36 -1.42 -19.54
C PHE A 143 -3.59 -2.31 -19.45
N ASN A 144 -3.86 -2.90 -18.28
CA ASN A 144 -4.97 -3.84 -18.11
C ASN A 144 -5.59 -3.72 -16.71
N PRO A 145 -6.38 -2.66 -16.45
CA PRO A 145 -7.01 -2.42 -15.14
C PRO A 145 -8.18 -3.36 -14.86
N GLU A 146 -8.88 -3.83 -15.90
CA GLU A 146 -10.15 -4.57 -15.78
C GLU A 146 -10.12 -5.74 -14.79
N PRO A 147 -9.06 -6.59 -14.74
CA PRO A 147 -9.03 -7.72 -13.80
C PRO A 147 -9.06 -7.32 -12.32
N LEU A 148 -8.75 -6.05 -12.00
CA LEU A 148 -8.73 -5.53 -10.65
C LEU A 148 -9.88 -4.57 -10.34
N ALA A 149 -10.77 -4.30 -11.30
CA ALA A 149 -11.82 -3.29 -11.15
C ALA A 149 -12.74 -3.53 -9.94
N ASP A 150 -13.08 -4.79 -9.67
CA ASP A 150 -13.90 -5.16 -8.51
C ASP A 150 -13.16 -5.09 -7.17
N PHE A 151 -11.83 -4.91 -7.19
CA PHE A 151 -10.95 -5.03 -6.03
C PHE A 151 -10.23 -3.73 -5.66
N VAL A 152 -10.41 -2.64 -6.39
CA VAL A 152 -9.78 -1.34 -6.07
C VAL A 152 -10.82 -0.23 -6.09
N ASP A 153 -10.53 0.87 -5.40
CA ASP A 153 -11.40 2.05 -5.37
C ASP A 153 -11.10 3.00 -6.53
N ALA A 154 -9.86 3.03 -7.01
CA ALA A 154 -9.44 3.85 -8.15
C ALA A 154 -8.17 3.28 -8.80
N PHE A 155 -7.94 3.70 -10.05
CA PHE A 155 -6.68 3.46 -10.76
C PHE A 155 -5.95 4.77 -11.04
N ILE A 156 -4.63 4.73 -10.95
CA ILE A 156 -3.74 5.75 -11.53
C ILE A 156 -3.24 5.22 -12.87
N ILE A 157 -3.66 5.87 -13.95
CA ILE A 157 -3.30 5.52 -15.32
C ILE A 157 -2.22 6.48 -15.82
N GLY A 158 -1.09 5.95 -16.30
CA GLY A 158 0.02 6.75 -16.80
C GLY A 158 1.08 7.07 -15.73
N GLU A 159 1.64 8.27 -15.77
CA GLU A 159 2.77 8.65 -14.89
C GLU A 159 2.32 8.91 -13.45
N GLY A 160 2.85 8.12 -12.52
CA GLY A 160 2.47 8.17 -11.12
C GLY A 160 3.09 9.31 -10.32
N GLU A 161 4.22 9.87 -10.77
CA GLU A 161 5.06 10.78 -9.97
C GLU A 161 4.35 12.10 -9.63
N GLU A 162 3.78 12.75 -10.64
CA GLU A 162 2.94 13.94 -10.41
C GLU A 162 1.54 13.56 -9.89
N THR A 163 1.00 12.46 -10.40
CA THR A 163 -0.39 12.07 -10.14
C THR A 163 -0.60 11.70 -8.68
N VAL A 164 0.37 11.06 -8.03
CA VAL A 164 0.26 10.65 -6.63
C VAL A 164 0.07 11.84 -5.70
N GLN A 165 0.72 12.98 -5.99
CA GLN A 165 0.57 14.20 -5.19
C GLN A 165 -0.86 14.75 -5.30
N ARG A 166 -1.38 14.84 -6.52
CA ARG A 166 -2.76 15.32 -6.78
C ARG A 166 -3.80 14.40 -6.15
N VAL A 167 -3.56 13.09 -6.14
CA VAL A 167 -4.42 12.09 -5.49
C VAL A 167 -4.46 12.32 -3.98
N ILE A 168 -3.32 12.59 -3.33
CA ILE A 168 -3.30 12.92 -1.90
C ILE A 168 -4.06 14.21 -1.61
N ASP A 169 -3.85 15.26 -2.40
CA ASP A 169 -4.56 16.54 -2.22
C ASP A 169 -6.08 16.36 -2.39
N ALA A 170 -6.50 15.61 -3.41
CA ALA A 170 -7.91 15.28 -3.64
C ALA A 170 -8.51 14.45 -2.50
N TYR A 171 -7.76 13.46 -1.99
CA TYR A 171 -8.19 12.65 -0.85
C TYR A 171 -8.41 13.50 0.41
N GLN A 172 -7.48 14.40 0.73
CA GLN A 172 -7.63 15.26 1.90
C GLN A 172 -8.79 16.25 1.76
N ALA A 173 -8.98 16.84 0.57
CA ALA A 173 -10.13 17.71 0.27
C ALA A 173 -11.45 16.95 0.42
N TRP A 174 -11.53 15.73 -0.11
CA TRP A 174 -12.69 14.84 0.02
C TRP A 174 -13.00 14.51 1.49
N ARG A 175 -11.97 14.20 2.30
CA ARG A 175 -12.12 13.97 3.75
C ARG A 175 -12.62 15.22 4.49
N ALA A 176 -12.15 16.41 4.11
CA ALA A 176 -12.57 17.67 4.71
C ALA A 176 -14.03 18.03 4.36
N ALA A 177 -14.50 17.64 3.17
CA ALA A 177 -15.88 17.83 2.74
C ALA A 177 -16.88 16.88 3.42
N GLY A 178 -16.41 15.80 4.04
CA GLY A 178 -17.26 14.81 4.72
C GLY A 178 -18.08 13.94 3.77
N GLU A 179 -17.65 13.82 2.52
CA GLU A 179 -18.32 12.99 1.50
C GLU A 179 -18.11 11.49 1.77
N ALA A 180 -19.07 10.65 1.36
CA ALA A 180 -19.00 9.20 1.53
C ALA A 180 -18.21 8.52 0.41
N LYS A 181 -17.48 7.46 0.75
CA LYS A 181 -16.60 6.68 -0.12
C LYS A 181 -17.37 5.94 -1.19
N SER A 182 -18.63 5.58 -0.91
CA SER A 182 -19.55 5.02 -1.89
C SER A 182 -19.75 5.94 -3.12
N GLY A 183 -19.59 7.25 -2.94
CA GLY A 183 -19.69 8.24 -4.02
C GLY A 183 -18.55 8.19 -5.04
N LEU A 184 -17.42 7.54 -4.72
CA LEU A 184 -16.30 7.36 -5.66
C LEU A 184 -16.61 6.33 -6.76
N ARG A 185 -17.56 5.41 -6.50
CA ARG A 185 -17.87 4.29 -7.41
C ARG A 185 -19.15 4.47 -8.22
N SER A 186 -19.89 5.56 -8.01
CA SER A 186 -21.21 5.78 -8.59
C SER A 186 -21.19 6.54 -9.93
N ARG A 187 -20.13 6.40 -10.74
CA ARG A 187 -20.04 7.01 -12.07
C ARG A 187 -19.64 6.01 -13.13
#